data_AF-E5GC12-F1
#
_entry.id   AF-E5GC12-F1
#
_cell.length_a   1.000
_cell.length_b   1.000
_cell.length_c   1.000
_cell.angle_alpha   90.00
_cell.angle_beta   90.00
_cell.angle_gamma   90.00
#
_symmetry.space_group_name_H-M   'P 1'
#
loop_
_entity.id
_entity.type
_entity.pdbx_description
1 polymer ?
#
loop_
_entity_poly.entity_id
_entity_poly.type
_entity_poly.pdbx_seq_one_letter_code
_entity_poly.pdbx_strand_id
1 'polypeptide(L)'
;MSFEGTPDLSGCTATVTGPAQGAMTNCSAGGGPPRSLKLLFRLLDLEMYGVDPLVSQPDQPMSFCSSRSAPVPGPKPPSPPSLPSLPKLPPLPKLPPLPPFPPMRQMPHTPFLEASACQHENWTNPDYKCYWRAVNPDTKVAVIFGAIAAERYGTDMTLWKGLQGRGDPYKTLLREAITAFLNSYSSLHFPYHSLSVVQHFNLALMDGSERSVLHAALRFKHANSGNGHVTCKFDPCK
;
A
#
# COMPACT_ATOMS: atom_id res chain seq x y z
N MET A 1 -9.76 12.47 0.15
CA MET A 1 -10.18 13.67 -0.61
C MET A 1 -9.75 13.45 -2.04
N SER A 2 -10.61 13.77 -3.02
CA SER A 2 -10.32 13.68 -4.45
C SER A 2 -10.46 15.06 -5.05
N PHE A 3 -9.54 15.45 -5.93
CA PHE A 3 -9.60 16.70 -6.67
C PHE A 3 -9.88 16.37 -8.14
N GLU A 4 -10.76 17.13 -8.77
CA GLU A 4 -11.12 16.94 -10.17
C GLU A 4 -10.12 17.70 -11.07
N GLY A 5 -9.56 17.02 -12.08
CA GLY A 5 -8.53 17.55 -12.99
C GLY A 5 -7.11 17.03 -12.71
N THR A 6 -6.10 17.63 -13.34
CA THR A 6 -4.66 17.37 -13.11
C THR A 6 -3.98 18.54 -12.38
N PRO A 7 -4.42 18.95 -11.17
CA PRO A 7 -3.73 19.98 -10.43
C PRO A 7 -2.43 19.42 -9.86
N ASP A 8 -1.29 19.97 -10.28
CA ASP A 8 -0.03 19.65 -9.61
C ASP A 8 -0.09 20.19 -8.18
N LEU A 9 -0.14 19.28 -7.20
CA LEU A 9 -0.15 19.61 -5.78
C LEU A 9 1.27 19.74 -5.20
N SER A 10 2.30 19.77 -6.06
CA SER A 10 3.66 20.05 -5.63
C SER A 10 3.74 21.46 -5.01
N GLY A 11 4.11 21.52 -3.73
CA GLY A 11 4.12 22.78 -2.97
C GLY A 11 2.85 23.06 -2.15
N CYS A 12 1.82 22.23 -2.26
CA CYS A 12 0.67 22.30 -1.36
C CYS A 12 0.96 21.64 0.00
N THR A 13 0.29 22.11 1.04
CA THR A 13 0.39 21.59 2.41
C THR A 13 -0.97 21.18 2.93
N ALA A 14 -1.03 20.10 3.71
CA ALA A 14 -2.22 19.69 4.44
C ALA A 14 -2.13 20.12 5.91
N THR A 15 -3.26 20.54 6.47
CA THR A 15 -3.43 20.96 7.87
C THR A 15 -4.69 20.31 8.46
N VAL A 16 -4.73 20.18 9.77
CA VAL A 16 -5.93 19.72 10.49
C VAL A 16 -6.73 20.93 10.93
N THR A 17 -7.90 21.11 10.33
CA THR A 17 -8.86 22.16 10.68
C THR A 17 -10.01 21.58 11.49
N GLY A 18 -9.80 21.42 12.80
CA GLY A 18 -10.85 21.11 13.76
C GLY A 18 -11.30 19.65 13.85
N PRO A 19 -12.16 19.33 14.84
CA PRO A 19 -12.64 17.98 15.09
C PRO A 19 -13.65 17.52 14.03
N ALA A 20 -13.67 16.21 13.76
CA ALA A 20 -14.68 15.60 12.90
C ALA A 20 -16.09 15.71 13.51
N GLN A 21 -17.11 15.96 12.69
CA GLN A 21 -18.50 16.02 13.14
C GLN A 21 -18.90 14.70 13.84
N GLY A 22 -19.26 14.79 15.12
CA GLY A 22 -19.65 13.64 15.95
C GLY A 22 -18.51 13.03 16.79
N ALA A 23 -17.29 13.59 16.77
CA ALA A 23 -16.19 13.11 17.59
C ALA A 23 -16.31 13.60 19.05
N MET A 24 -16.39 12.65 19.99
CA MET A 24 -16.51 12.86 21.44
C MET A 24 -15.14 13.08 22.13
N THR A 25 -14.13 13.49 21.37
CA THR A 25 -12.71 13.51 21.79
C THR A 25 -12.19 14.94 21.97
N ASN A 26 -11.59 15.25 23.13
CA ASN A 26 -11.01 16.56 23.51
C ASN A 26 -9.70 16.92 22.76
N CYS A 27 -9.54 16.50 21.51
CA CYS A 27 -8.36 16.76 20.66
C CYS A 27 -8.62 17.91 19.68
N SER A 28 -8.98 19.07 20.22
CA SER A 28 -9.37 20.28 19.49
C SER A 28 -8.26 21.32 19.37
N ALA A 29 -7.20 21.24 20.18
CA ALA A 29 -6.08 22.16 20.13
C ALA A 29 -5.35 22.02 18.79
N GLY A 30 -5.03 23.19 18.22
CA GLY A 30 -4.54 23.39 16.85
C GLY A 30 -3.69 22.25 16.31
N GLY A 31 -4.04 21.80 15.11
CA GLY A 31 -3.31 20.78 14.40
C GLY A 31 -1.82 21.09 14.33
N GLY A 32 -0.98 20.06 14.38
CA GLY A 32 0.46 20.19 14.17
C GLY A 32 0.80 20.96 12.88
N PRO A 33 2.08 21.37 12.72
CA PRO A 33 2.47 22.26 11.62
C PRO A 33 2.05 21.67 10.26
N PRO A 34 1.65 22.53 9.30
CA PRO A 34 1.30 22.10 7.95
C PRO A 34 2.37 21.17 7.38
N ARG A 35 1.95 20.06 6.77
CA ARG A 35 2.87 19.11 6.15
C ARG A 35 2.70 19.11 4.65
N SER A 36 3.81 19.12 3.94
CA SER A 36 3.83 19.14 2.48
C SER A 36 3.32 17.81 1.90
N LEU A 37 2.55 17.92 0.83
CA LEU A 37 2.14 16.79 0.02
C LEU A 37 3.33 16.27 -0.79
N LYS A 38 3.54 14.95 -0.79
CA LYS A 38 4.60 14.25 -1.52
C LYS A 38 3.95 13.40 -2.61
N LEU A 39 4.30 13.66 -3.86
CA LEU A 39 3.86 12.82 -4.98
C LEU A 39 4.39 11.40 -4.78
N LEU A 40 3.49 10.43 -4.63
CA LEU A 40 3.81 9.02 -4.50
C LEU A 40 3.81 8.32 -5.86
N PHE A 41 2.84 8.66 -6.72
CA PHE A 41 2.81 8.16 -8.09
C PHE A 41 2.11 9.14 -9.04
N ARG A 42 2.47 9.05 -10.33
CA ARG A 42 1.83 9.72 -11.47
C ARG A 42 1.73 8.75 -12.64
N LEU A 43 0.53 8.46 -13.11
CA LEU A 43 0.28 7.58 -14.26
C LEU A 43 -1.06 7.91 -14.93
N LEU A 44 -1.06 8.16 -16.24
CA LEU A 44 -2.28 8.32 -17.06
C LEU A 44 -3.30 9.28 -16.42
N ASP A 45 -2.86 10.51 -16.12
CA ASP A 45 -3.65 11.58 -15.47
C ASP A 45 -4.16 11.26 -14.04
N LEU A 46 -3.73 10.14 -13.45
CA LEU A 46 -3.93 9.82 -12.05
C LEU A 46 -2.67 10.17 -11.26
N GLU A 47 -2.81 11.02 -10.25
CA GLU A 47 -1.74 11.41 -9.34
C GLU A 47 -2.16 11.15 -7.89
N MET A 48 -1.29 10.51 -7.12
CA MET A 48 -1.51 10.31 -5.69
C MET A 48 -0.43 11.01 -4.89
N TYR A 49 -0.90 11.80 -3.94
CA TYR A 49 -0.05 12.50 -2.99
C TYR A 49 -0.25 11.93 -1.60
N GLY A 50 0.86 11.59 -0.93
CA GLY A 50 0.90 11.23 0.47
C GLY A 50 1.29 12.44 1.32
N VAL A 51 0.94 12.41 2.60
CA VAL A 51 1.41 13.36 3.59
C VAL A 51 1.91 12.62 4.82
N ASP A 52 2.94 13.13 5.47
CA ASP A 52 3.34 12.61 6.78
C ASP A 52 2.17 12.77 7.77
N PRO A 53 2.04 11.88 8.79
CA PRO A 53 0.90 11.90 9.69
C PRO A 53 0.66 13.28 10.32
N LEU A 54 -0.55 13.80 10.14
CA LEU A 54 -1.00 15.01 10.80
C LEU A 54 -1.54 14.65 12.19
N VAL A 55 -1.11 15.40 13.20
CA VAL A 55 -1.45 15.14 14.61
C VAL A 55 -2.34 16.25 15.14
N SER A 56 -3.50 15.89 15.70
CA SER A 56 -4.26 16.75 16.61
C SER A 56 -3.84 16.47 18.04
N GLN A 57 -3.73 17.51 18.85
CA GLN A 57 -3.31 17.39 20.25
C GLN A 57 -4.49 17.64 21.19
N PRO A 58 -4.50 17.02 22.38
CA PRO A 58 -5.46 17.36 23.42
C PRO A 58 -5.22 18.78 23.94
N ASP A 59 -6.30 19.45 24.36
CA ASP A 59 -6.22 20.80 24.93
C ASP A 59 -5.33 20.85 26.20
N GLN A 60 -5.24 19.73 26.92
CA GLN A 60 -4.32 19.56 28.04
C GLN A 60 -3.42 18.34 27.82
N PRO A 61 -2.11 18.46 28.08
CA PRO A 61 -1.21 17.32 28.06
C PRO A 61 -1.63 16.32 29.14
N MET A 62 -1.54 15.03 28.82
CA MET A 62 -1.86 13.97 29.77
C MET A 62 -0.87 13.98 30.95
N SER A 63 -1.32 13.54 32.13
CA SER A 63 -0.55 13.57 33.38
C SER A 63 0.78 12.80 33.36
N PHE A 64 0.95 11.88 32.42
CA PHE A 64 2.19 11.12 32.20
C PHE A 64 3.21 11.87 31.34
N CYS A 65 2.83 12.95 30.66
CA CYS A 65 3.76 13.82 29.95
C CYS A 65 4.49 14.67 31.01
N SER A 66 5.79 14.44 31.19
CA SER A 66 6.59 15.32 32.06
C SER A 66 6.48 16.77 31.55
N SER A 67 5.99 17.68 32.39
CA SER A 67 6.01 19.11 32.11
C SER A 67 7.45 19.56 31.93
N ARG A 68 7.91 19.61 30.68
CA ARG A 68 9.24 20.08 30.35
C ARG A 68 9.26 21.59 30.61
N SER A 69 10.17 21.98 31.49
CA SER A 69 10.52 23.36 31.79
C SER A 69 10.71 24.16 30.50
N ALA A 70 10.30 25.44 30.55
CA ALA A 70 10.36 26.40 29.46
C ALA A 70 11.68 26.30 28.63
N PRO A 71 11.63 26.52 27.30
CA PRO A 71 12.84 26.53 26.51
C PRO A 71 13.75 27.67 27.00
N VAL A 72 14.95 27.32 27.44
CA VAL A 72 16.06 28.27 27.54
C VAL A 72 16.27 28.87 26.14
N PRO A 73 16.42 30.20 25.99
CA PRO A 73 16.74 30.80 24.69
C PRO A 73 18.07 30.21 24.19
N GLY A 74 17.99 29.30 23.22
CA GLY A 74 19.16 28.82 22.51
C GLY A 74 19.82 29.99 21.74
N PRO A 75 21.15 29.98 21.58
CA PRO A 75 21.85 31.00 20.80
C PRO A 75 21.27 31.10 19.39
N LYS A 76 21.12 32.34 18.89
CA LYS A 76 20.68 32.61 17.50
C LYS A 76 21.54 31.80 16.51
N PRO A 77 20.92 31.16 15.50
CA PRO A 77 21.68 30.55 14.42
C PRO A 77 22.48 31.64 13.68
N PRO A 78 23.76 31.39 13.33
CA PRO A 78 24.49 32.27 12.44
C PRO A 78 23.86 32.25 11.04
N SER A 79 23.88 33.40 10.40
CA SER A 79 23.43 33.62 9.03
C SER A 79 24.05 32.60 8.06
N PRO A 80 23.30 32.07 7.08
CA PRO A 80 23.85 31.12 6.13
C PRO A 80 24.95 31.79 5.28
N PRO A 81 26.05 31.09 4.99
CA PRO A 81 27.05 31.60 4.07
C PRO A 81 26.47 31.66 2.66
N SER A 82 26.76 32.76 1.96
CA SER A 82 26.48 32.96 0.55
C SER A 82 27.13 31.84 -0.27
N LEU A 83 26.31 31.00 -0.91
CA LEU A 83 26.78 30.02 -1.88
C LEU A 83 27.37 30.74 -3.10
N PRO A 84 28.55 30.34 -3.60
CA PRO A 84 29.04 30.83 -4.87
C PRO A 84 28.14 30.35 -6.00
N SER A 85 27.90 31.21 -6.99
CA SER A 85 27.08 30.91 -8.16
C SER A 85 27.64 29.71 -8.93
N LEU A 86 26.82 28.68 -9.15
CA LEU A 86 27.18 27.57 -10.04
C LEU A 86 27.45 28.08 -11.47
N PRO A 87 28.48 27.58 -12.15
CA PRO A 87 28.68 27.86 -13.57
C PRO A 87 27.54 27.27 -14.40
N LYS A 88 27.05 28.04 -15.37
CA LYS A 88 26.01 27.60 -16.32
C LYS A 88 26.49 26.36 -17.08
N LEU A 89 25.72 25.27 -16.99
CA LEU A 89 25.96 24.09 -17.82
C LEU A 89 25.74 24.44 -19.32
N PRO A 90 26.55 23.87 -20.22
CA PRO A 90 26.33 24.00 -21.66
C PRO A 90 25.01 23.32 -22.08
N PRO A 91 24.35 23.79 -23.14
CA PRO A 91 23.12 23.18 -23.62
C PRO A 91 23.36 21.74 -24.07
N LEU A 92 22.49 20.83 -23.61
CA LEU A 92 22.53 19.43 -24.03
C LEU A 92 22.26 19.31 -25.56
N PRO A 93 22.96 18.40 -26.25
CA PRO A 93 22.68 18.09 -27.64
C PRO A 93 21.27 17.50 -27.79
N LYS A 94 20.55 17.94 -28.82
CA LYS A 94 19.20 17.45 -29.15
C LYS A 94 19.28 15.96 -29.51
N LEU A 95 18.50 15.13 -28.82
CA LEU A 95 18.36 13.71 -29.16
C LEU A 95 17.72 13.55 -30.55
N PRO A 96 18.12 12.53 -31.33
CA PRO A 96 17.49 12.22 -32.60
C PRO A 96 16.03 11.78 -32.41
N PRO A 97 15.16 12.01 -33.42
CA PRO A 97 13.77 11.60 -33.36
C PRO A 97 13.65 10.07 -33.24
N LEU A 98 12.74 9.61 -32.38
CA LEU A 98 12.47 8.18 -32.22
C LEU A 98 11.89 7.59 -33.52
N PRO A 99 12.24 6.34 -33.85
CA PRO A 99 11.66 5.66 -35.00
C PRO A 99 10.15 5.47 -34.86
N PRO A 100 9.39 5.37 -35.97
CA PRO A 100 7.95 5.15 -35.93
C PRO A 100 7.62 3.85 -35.20
N PHE A 101 6.62 3.90 -34.31
CA PHE A 101 6.10 2.69 -33.68
C PHE A 101 5.56 1.73 -34.75
N PRO A 102 5.87 0.43 -34.67
CA PRO A 102 5.29 -0.55 -35.58
C PRO A 102 3.75 -0.59 -35.40
N PRO A 103 3.00 -0.92 -36.46
CA PRO A 103 1.54 -1.02 -36.37
C PRO A 103 1.15 -2.03 -35.29
N MET A 104 0.24 -1.63 -34.41
CA MET A 104 -0.28 -2.49 -33.35
C MET A 104 -0.89 -3.74 -33.96
N ARG A 105 -0.17 -4.86 -33.87
CA ARG A 105 -0.78 -6.18 -34.00
C ARG A 105 -1.81 -6.29 -32.87
N GLN A 106 -3.01 -6.74 -33.20
CA GLN A 106 -4.12 -6.93 -32.26
C GLN A 106 -3.58 -7.54 -30.96
N MET A 107 -3.68 -6.78 -29.86
CA MET A 107 -3.28 -7.27 -28.55
C MET A 107 -4.11 -8.52 -28.23
N PRO A 108 -3.48 -9.65 -27.85
CA PRO A 108 -4.20 -10.75 -27.23
C PRO A 108 -4.99 -10.19 -26.05
N HIS A 109 -6.26 -10.56 -25.90
CA HIS A 109 -7.11 -10.15 -24.78
C HIS A 109 -6.32 -10.19 -23.47
N THR A 110 -6.00 -9.02 -22.91
CA THR A 110 -5.25 -8.94 -21.65
C THR A 110 -6.21 -9.34 -20.53
N PRO A 111 -6.08 -10.53 -19.91
CA PRO A 111 -7.05 -11.01 -18.91
C PRO A 111 -7.08 -10.15 -17.64
N PHE A 112 -6.09 -9.27 -17.49
CA PHE A 112 -5.89 -8.40 -16.33
C PHE A 112 -6.92 -7.27 -16.20
N LEU A 113 -7.59 -6.92 -17.31
CA LEU A 113 -8.65 -5.92 -17.33
C LEU A 113 -10.02 -6.51 -16.96
N GLU A 114 -10.14 -7.84 -16.94
CA GLU A 114 -11.38 -8.49 -16.52
C GLU A 114 -11.37 -8.66 -15.00
N ALA A 115 -12.46 -8.28 -14.36
CA ALA A 115 -12.63 -8.47 -12.92
C ALA A 115 -12.65 -9.97 -12.60
N SER A 116 -11.69 -10.41 -11.80
CA SER A 116 -11.59 -11.80 -11.35
C SER A 116 -11.23 -11.86 -9.87
N ALA A 117 -11.90 -12.76 -9.15
CA ALA A 117 -11.61 -13.05 -7.75
C ALA A 117 -11.63 -14.57 -7.55
N CYS A 118 -10.46 -15.13 -7.23
CA CYS A 118 -10.26 -16.57 -7.14
C CYS A 118 -9.96 -16.98 -5.70
N GLN A 119 -10.61 -18.05 -5.24
CA GLN A 119 -10.34 -18.63 -3.93
C GLN A 119 -9.01 -19.40 -3.94
N HIS A 120 -8.48 -19.73 -2.76
CA HIS A 120 -7.19 -20.39 -2.62
C HIS A 120 -7.13 -21.76 -3.34
N GLU A 121 -8.25 -22.45 -3.46
CA GLU A 121 -8.38 -23.72 -4.18
C GLU A 121 -8.07 -23.54 -5.67
N ASN A 122 -8.47 -22.43 -6.27
CA ASN A 122 -8.17 -22.14 -7.68
C ASN A 122 -6.67 -21.90 -7.86
N TRP A 123 -6.04 -21.17 -6.93
CA TRP A 123 -4.60 -20.90 -6.96
C TRP A 123 -3.73 -22.14 -6.71
N THR A 124 -4.30 -23.17 -6.07
CA THR A 124 -3.65 -24.47 -5.83
C THR A 124 -4.02 -25.53 -6.87
N ASN A 125 -4.92 -25.22 -7.81
CA ASN A 125 -5.26 -26.13 -8.89
C ASN A 125 -4.10 -26.17 -9.92
N PRO A 126 -3.55 -27.36 -10.25
CA PRO A 126 -2.48 -27.49 -11.25
C PRO A 126 -2.88 -26.96 -12.63
N ASP A 127 -4.16 -27.03 -12.99
CA ASP A 127 -4.67 -26.58 -14.29
C ASP A 127 -4.54 -25.06 -14.47
N TYR A 128 -4.39 -24.29 -13.38
CA TYR A 128 -4.31 -22.82 -13.40
C TYR A 128 -2.91 -22.28 -13.10
N LYS A 129 -1.86 -23.11 -13.21
CA LYS A 129 -0.47 -22.74 -12.87
C LYS A 129 0.06 -21.49 -13.60
N CYS A 130 -0.36 -21.25 -14.84
CA CYS A 130 0.06 -20.11 -15.66
C CYS A 130 -0.40 -18.73 -15.13
N TYR A 131 -1.29 -18.69 -14.13
CA TYR A 131 -1.67 -17.45 -13.46
C TYR A 131 -0.66 -17.00 -12.38
N TRP A 132 0.30 -17.85 -12.01
CA TRP A 132 1.45 -17.50 -11.17
C TRP A 132 2.48 -16.67 -11.95
N ARG A 133 2.14 -15.41 -12.28
CA ARG A 133 2.93 -14.55 -13.18
C ARG A 133 3.98 -13.70 -12.48
N ALA A 134 3.63 -13.09 -11.35
CA ALA A 134 4.49 -12.16 -10.62
C ALA A 134 5.41 -12.85 -9.60
N VAL A 135 4.98 -14.03 -9.14
CA VAL A 135 5.65 -14.85 -8.14
C VAL A 135 5.42 -16.32 -8.50
N ASN A 136 6.17 -17.22 -7.86
CA ASN A 136 6.01 -18.66 -8.05
C ASN A 136 5.62 -19.36 -6.73
N PRO A 137 5.14 -20.61 -6.77
CA PRO A 137 4.72 -21.35 -5.58
C PRO A 137 5.82 -21.49 -4.49
N ASP A 138 7.09 -21.53 -4.89
CA ASP A 138 8.24 -21.67 -3.98
C ASP A 138 8.73 -20.34 -3.40
N THR A 139 8.17 -19.21 -3.86
CA THR A 139 8.49 -17.88 -3.34
C THR A 139 8.23 -17.86 -1.84
N LYS A 140 9.16 -17.26 -1.08
CA LYS A 140 9.08 -17.25 0.38
C LYS A 140 8.11 -16.18 0.85
N VAL A 141 7.27 -16.51 1.83
CA VAL A 141 6.34 -15.57 2.48
C VAL A 141 7.10 -14.37 3.05
N ALA A 142 8.27 -14.62 3.64
CA ALA A 142 9.14 -13.56 4.17
C ALA A 142 9.61 -12.55 3.11
N VAL A 143 9.75 -12.95 1.84
CA VAL A 143 10.16 -12.05 0.76
C VAL A 143 9.04 -11.09 0.38
N ILE A 144 7.78 -11.56 0.43
CA ILE A 144 6.61 -10.77 0.05
C ILE A 144 6.09 -9.93 1.23
N PHE A 145 5.94 -10.56 2.39
CA PHE A 145 5.30 -9.96 3.56
C PHE A 145 6.30 -9.41 4.58
N GLY A 146 7.61 -9.65 4.39
CA GLY A 146 8.67 -9.04 5.19
C GLY A 146 8.90 -9.71 6.55
N ALA A 147 9.61 -8.98 7.42
CA ALA A 147 10.16 -9.51 8.67
C ALA A 147 9.10 -9.99 9.68
N ILE A 148 7.98 -9.29 9.81
CA ILE A 148 6.88 -9.67 10.73
C ILE A 148 6.32 -11.04 10.36
N ALA A 149 6.18 -11.30 9.06
CA ALA A 149 5.76 -12.61 8.56
C ALA A 149 6.82 -13.68 8.81
N ALA A 150 8.10 -13.34 8.63
CA ALA A 150 9.21 -14.25 8.88
C ALA A 150 9.29 -14.67 10.35
N GLU A 151 9.07 -13.73 11.28
CA GLU A 151 9.01 -13.99 12.71
C GLU A 151 7.87 -14.96 13.06
N ARG A 152 6.70 -14.78 12.45
CA ARG A 152 5.52 -15.61 12.75
C ARG A 152 5.54 -16.99 12.11
N TYR A 153 5.97 -17.10 10.85
CA TYR A 153 5.82 -18.31 10.04
C TYR A 153 7.15 -18.98 9.70
N GLY A 154 8.28 -18.37 10.07
CA GLY A 154 9.62 -18.79 9.65
C GLY A 154 10.00 -18.23 8.28
N THR A 155 11.30 -18.15 8.03
CA THR A 155 11.88 -17.68 6.75
C THR A 155 11.66 -18.67 5.62
N ASP A 156 11.44 -19.94 5.93
CA ASP A 156 11.30 -21.01 4.94
C ASP A 156 9.87 -21.26 4.43
N MET A 157 8.88 -20.59 5.03
CA MET A 157 7.49 -20.71 4.61
C MET A 157 7.33 -20.24 3.16
N THR A 158 6.82 -21.11 2.29
CA THR A 158 6.55 -20.80 0.88
C THR A 158 5.11 -20.37 0.67
N LEU A 159 4.82 -19.67 -0.44
CA LEU A 159 3.45 -19.32 -0.81
C LEU A 159 2.58 -20.57 -0.96
N TRP A 160 3.11 -21.64 -1.57
CA TRP A 160 2.41 -22.92 -1.72
C TRP A 160 2.01 -23.55 -0.38
N LYS A 161 2.94 -23.60 0.59
CA LYS A 161 2.65 -24.13 1.93
C LYS A 161 1.67 -23.24 2.68
N GLY A 162 1.80 -21.92 2.55
CA GLY A 162 0.88 -20.96 3.14
C GLY A 162 -0.56 -21.12 2.65
N LEU A 163 -0.75 -21.36 1.34
CA LEU A 163 -2.07 -21.61 0.75
C LEU A 163 -2.77 -22.87 1.28
N GLN A 164 -2.00 -23.84 1.79
CA GLN A 164 -2.55 -25.09 2.36
C GLN A 164 -2.92 -24.97 3.84
N GLY A 165 -2.63 -23.85 4.49
CA GLY A 165 -2.91 -23.66 5.91
C GLY A 165 -4.39 -23.86 6.24
N ARG A 166 -4.72 -24.67 7.25
CA ARG A 166 -6.09 -24.93 7.73
C ARG A 166 -6.14 -24.98 9.26
N GLY A 167 -7.33 -24.74 9.83
CA GLY A 167 -7.66 -25.01 11.24
C GLY A 167 -7.08 -24.05 12.28
N ASP A 168 -6.21 -23.12 11.89
CA ASP A 168 -5.60 -22.13 12.79
C ASP A 168 -5.84 -20.70 12.26
N PRO A 169 -6.14 -19.70 13.12
CA PRO A 169 -6.39 -18.32 12.71
C PRO A 169 -5.26 -17.70 11.89
N TYR A 170 -4.00 -17.94 12.26
CA TYR A 170 -2.84 -17.36 11.60
C TYR A 170 -2.57 -18.05 10.26
N LYS A 171 -2.69 -19.37 10.21
CA LYS A 171 -2.68 -20.14 8.94
C LYS A 171 -3.80 -19.67 8.01
N THR A 172 -4.97 -19.38 8.55
CA THR A 172 -6.11 -18.85 7.79
C THR A 172 -5.81 -17.44 7.27
N LEU A 173 -5.31 -16.54 8.12
CA LEU A 173 -4.86 -15.21 7.69
C LEU A 173 -3.83 -15.31 6.57
N LEU A 174 -2.80 -16.15 6.73
CA LEU A 174 -1.75 -16.34 5.73
C LEU A 174 -2.33 -16.84 4.40
N ARG A 175 -3.16 -17.87 4.43
CA ARG A 175 -3.80 -18.42 3.22
C ARG A 175 -4.62 -17.37 2.49
N GLU A 176 -5.50 -16.67 3.20
CA GLU A 176 -6.39 -15.68 2.58
C GLU A 176 -5.63 -14.44 2.10
N ALA A 177 -4.57 -14.03 2.81
CA ALA A 177 -3.71 -12.93 2.40
C ALA A 177 -2.87 -13.27 1.16
N ILE A 178 -2.28 -14.48 1.08
CA ILE A 178 -1.59 -14.93 -0.14
C ILE A 178 -2.57 -14.94 -1.32
N THR A 179 -3.77 -15.46 -1.10
CA THR A 179 -4.82 -15.50 -2.14
C THR A 179 -5.19 -14.09 -2.60
N ALA A 180 -5.38 -13.14 -1.67
CA ALA A 180 -5.67 -11.75 -2.00
C ALA A 180 -4.52 -11.06 -2.74
N PHE A 181 -3.27 -11.34 -2.34
CA PHE A 181 -2.08 -10.85 -3.02
C PHE A 181 -2.04 -11.35 -4.46
N LEU A 182 -2.23 -12.65 -4.69
CA LEU A 182 -2.24 -13.23 -6.04
C LEU A 182 -3.37 -12.69 -6.92
N ASN A 183 -4.58 -12.52 -6.35
CA ASN A 183 -5.71 -11.90 -7.04
C ASN A 183 -5.41 -10.44 -7.44
N SER A 184 -4.73 -9.67 -6.58
CA SER A 184 -4.34 -8.28 -6.88
C SER A 184 -3.39 -8.14 -8.08
N TYR A 185 -2.59 -9.17 -8.38
CA TYR A 185 -1.75 -9.23 -9.59
C TYR A 185 -2.47 -9.79 -10.81
N SER A 186 -3.67 -10.36 -10.64
CA SER A 186 -4.42 -11.00 -11.72
C SER A 186 -5.59 -10.16 -12.22
N SER A 187 -6.06 -9.19 -11.44
CA SER A 187 -7.20 -8.34 -11.79
C SER A 187 -7.03 -6.94 -11.19
N LEU A 188 -7.00 -5.91 -12.04
CA LEU A 188 -6.99 -4.50 -11.58
C LEU A 188 -8.25 -4.11 -10.81
N HIS A 189 -9.35 -4.83 -11.04
CA HIS A 189 -10.62 -4.61 -10.35
C HIS A 189 -10.71 -5.35 -9.00
N PHE A 190 -9.65 -6.07 -8.60
CA PHE A 190 -9.64 -6.69 -7.28
C PHE A 190 -9.60 -5.59 -6.19
N PRO A 191 -10.42 -5.67 -5.12
CA PRO A 191 -10.61 -4.56 -4.18
C PRO A 191 -9.36 -4.23 -3.34
N TYR A 192 -8.34 -5.10 -3.34
CA TYR A 192 -7.07 -4.83 -2.68
C TYR A 192 -5.95 -4.67 -3.70
N HIS A 193 -5.20 -3.57 -3.60
CA HIS A 193 -3.89 -3.49 -4.20
C HIS A 193 -2.89 -4.38 -3.44
N SER A 194 -1.89 -4.94 -4.13
CA SER A 194 -0.91 -5.89 -3.54
C SER A 194 -0.24 -5.34 -2.28
N LEU A 195 0.18 -4.06 -2.32
CA LEU A 195 0.78 -3.38 -1.17
C LEU A 195 -0.19 -3.26 0.01
N SER A 196 -1.47 -3.01 -0.25
CA SER A 196 -2.49 -2.93 0.79
C SER A 196 -2.71 -4.29 1.46
N VAL A 197 -2.63 -5.39 0.71
CA VAL A 197 -2.67 -6.75 1.28
C VAL A 197 -1.51 -6.94 2.27
N VAL A 198 -0.28 -6.59 1.86
CA VAL A 198 0.91 -6.70 2.71
C VAL A 198 0.77 -5.86 3.99
N GLN A 199 0.28 -4.62 3.87
CA GLN A 199 0.05 -3.73 5.01
C GLN A 199 -0.98 -4.30 6.00
N HIS A 200 -2.17 -4.68 5.52
CA HIS A 200 -3.24 -5.17 6.38
C HIS A 200 -2.87 -6.50 7.06
N PHE A 201 -2.13 -7.36 6.34
CA PHE A 201 -1.60 -8.60 6.90
C PHE A 201 -0.63 -8.33 8.05
N ASN A 202 0.36 -7.47 7.83
CA ASN A 202 1.37 -7.16 8.85
C ASN A 202 0.77 -6.41 10.05
N LEU A 203 -0.18 -5.49 9.83
CA LEU A 203 -0.91 -4.84 10.91
C LEU A 203 -1.67 -5.84 11.79
N ALA A 204 -2.31 -6.84 11.17
CA ALA A 204 -3.02 -7.89 11.91
C ALA A 204 -2.08 -8.76 12.76
N LEU A 205 -0.86 -9.02 12.27
CA LEU A 205 0.16 -9.76 13.02
C LEU A 205 0.77 -8.93 14.15
N MET A 206 1.03 -7.64 13.94
CA MET A 206 1.60 -6.75 14.94
C MET A 206 0.67 -6.52 16.12
N ASP A 207 -0.64 -6.44 15.87
CA ASP A 207 -1.64 -6.35 16.94
C ASP A 207 -1.60 -7.59 17.85
N GLY A 208 -1.24 -8.76 17.31
CA GLY A 208 -1.04 -10.00 18.06
C GLY A 208 -2.30 -10.65 18.61
N SER A 209 -3.47 -10.00 18.49
CA SER A 209 -4.75 -10.56 18.94
C SER A 209 -5.36 -11.50 17.90
N GLU A 210 -5.90 -12.63 18.37
CA GLU A 210 -6.61 -13.58 17.51
C GLU A 210 -7.82 -12.93 16.79
N ARG A 211 -8.48 -11.98 17.47
CA ARG A 211 -9.59 -11.22 16.90
C ARG A 211 -9.15 -10.40 15.69
N SER A 212 -8.03 -9.70 15.77
CA SER A 212 -7.50 -8.91 14.65
C SER A 212 -7.10 -9.78 13.47
N VAL A 213 -6.42 -10.90 13.75
CA VAL A 213 -6.03 -11.92 12.77
C VAL A 213 -7.23 -12.49 12.03
N LEU A 214 -8.26 -12.94 12.76
CA LEU A 214 -9.48 -13.48 12.17
C LEU A 214 -10.24 -12.42 11.38
N HIS A 215 -10.35 -11.20 11.90
CA HIS A 215 -11.04 -10.13 11.20
C HIS A 215 -10.36 -9.77 9.88
N ALA A 216 -9.02 -9.71 9.85
CA ALA A 216 -8.26 -9.52 8.63
C ALA A 216 -8.42 -10.70 7.65
N ALA A 217 -8.35 -11.93 8.16
CA ALA A 217 -8.53 -13.14 7.34
C ALA A 217 -9.92 -13.17 6.68
N LEU A 218 -10.98 -12.83 7.41
CA LEU A 218 -12.34 -12.80 6.88
C LEU A 218 -12.52 -11.73 5.81
N ARG A 219 -11.92 -10.55 5.97
CA ARG A 219 -11.96 -9.50 4.93
C ARG A 219 -11.28 -9.96 3.64
N PHE A 220 -10.12 -10.58 3.74
CA PHE A 220 -9.44 -11.14 2.56
C PHE A 220 -10.27 -12.27 1.93
N LYS A 221 -10.79 -13.21 2.74
CA LYS A 221 -11.64 -14.30 2.26
C LYS A 221 -12.85 -13.77 1.48
N HIS A 222 -13.49 -12.73 2.01
CA HIS A 222 -14.64 -12.11 1.38
C HIS A 222 -14.29 -11.48 0.02
N ALA A 223 -13.16 -10.75 -0.05
CA ALA A 223 -12.65 -10.23 -1.30
C ALA A 223 -12.27 -11.34 -2.30
N ASN A 224 -11.63 -12.42 -1.83
CA ASN A 224 -11.25 -13.58 -2.64
C ASN A 224 -12.47 -14.31 -3.22
N SER A 225 -13.62 -14.25 -2.54
CA SER A 225 -14.91 -14.72 -3.05
C SER A 225 -15.63 -13.73 -3.98
N GLY A 226 -14.97 -12.63 -4.34
CA GLY A 226 -15.49 -11.61 -5.24
C GLY A 226 -16.63 -10.80 -4.67
N ASN A 227 -16.77 -10.74 -3.34
CA ASN A 227 -17.82 -10.00 -2.64
C ASN A 227 -19.24 -10.37 -3.12
N GLY A 228 -19.44 -11.58 -3.66
CA GLY A 228 -20.71 -12.04 -4.25
C GLY A 228 -21.04 -11.48 -5.64
N HIS A 229 -20.21 -10.60 -6.20
CA HIS A 229 -20.45 -9.94 -7.50
C HIS A 229 -19.51 -10.37 -8.61
N VAL A 230 -18.32 -10.87 -8.24
CA VAL A 230 -17.26 -11.27 -9.18
C VAL A 230 -16.96 -12.75 -8.99
N THR A 231 -16.76 -13.47 -10.08
CA THR A 231 -16.38 -14.89 -10.08
C THR A 231 -14.91 -15.05 -10.50
N CYS A 232 -14.36 -16.24 -10.26
CA CYS A 232 -13.02 -16.55 -10.76
C CYS A 232 -13.07 -16.77 -12.27
N LYS A 233 -12.26 -16.02 -13.01
CA LYS A 233 -12.13 -16.10 -14.48
C LYS A 233 -10.84 -16.81 -14.90
N PHE A 234 -10.48 -17.87 -14.19
CA PHE A 234 -9.35 -18.70 -14.57
C PHE A 234 -9.79 -19.75 -15.59
N ASP A 235 -9.09 -19.77 -16.71
CA ASP A 235 -9.20 -20.82 -17.72
C ASP A 235 -8.05 -21.81 -17.55
N PRO A 236 -8.23 -23.11 -17.83
CA PRO A 236 -7.14 -24.06 -17.84
C PRO A 236 -6.01 -23.61 -18.76
N CYS A 237 -4.79 -23.70 -18.25
CA CYS A 237 -3.59 -23.39 -19.01
C CYS A 237 -3.43 -24.40 -20.15
N LYS A 238 -3.01 -23.90 -21.32
CA LYS A 238 -2.71 -24.70 -22.50
C LYS A 238 -1.28 -25.18 -22.52
#